data_AF-A0A4Q7X453-F1
#
_entry.id   AF-A0A4Q7X453-F1
#
_cell.length_a   1.000
_cell.length_b   1.000
_cell.length_c   1.000
_cell.angle_alpha   90.00
_cell.angle_beta   90.00
_cell.angle_gamma   90.00
#
_symmetry.space_group_name_H-M   'P 1'
#
loop_
_entity.id
_entity.type
_entity.pdbx_description
1 polymer ?
#
loop_
_entity_poly.entity_id
_entity_poly.type
_entity_poly.pdbx_seq_one_letter_code
_entity_poly.pdbx_strand_id
1 'polypeptide(L)'
;MADPDLTVNYEFLADCERKLGQLKKTFEDIENRRDDMDKHWGAGAIADVMVAFVNNWDDYRTRLVESLESVGEMVSGTKKAFMDLDVQLAEQGKKKQKQ
;
A
#
# COMPACT_ATOMS: atom_id res chain seq x y z
N MET A 1 11.95 -16.54 -30.94
CA MET A 1 10.99 -16.96 -29.91
C MET A 1 10.90 -15.77 -28.97
N ALA A 2 9.77 -15.07 -28.92
CA ALA A 2 9.60 -13.96 -27.99
C ALA A 2 9.75 -14.53 -26.58
N ASP A 3 10.63 -13.95 -25.75
CA ASP A 3 10.66 -14.26 -24.33
C ASP A 3 9.23 -14.12 -23.79
N PRO A 4 8.74 -15.04 -22.95
CA PRO A 4 7.43 -14.92 -22.38
C PRO A 4 7.36 -13.62 -21.59
N ASP A 5 6.61 -12.65 -22.12
CA ASP A 5 6.29 -11.31 -21.60
C ASP A 5 5.64 -11.33 -20.20
N LEU A 6 5.42 -12.51 -19.63
CA LEU A 6 4.67 -12.78 -18.41
C LEU A 6 5.54 -13.47 -17.35
N THR A 7 6.82 -13.13 -17.24
CA THR A 7 7.62 -13.59 -16.11
C THR A 7 7.32 -12.69 -14.91
N VAL A 8 6.51 -13.19 -13.98
CA VAL A 8 6.12 -12.43 -12.78
C VAL A 8 7.32 -12.28 -11.86
N ASN A 9 7.68 -11.03 -11.56
CA ASN A 9 8.74 -10.72 -10.61
C ASN A 9 8.16 -10.65 -9.18
N TYR A 10 8.20 -11.78 -8.48
CA TYR A 10 7.71 -11.89 -7.10
C TYR A 10 8.48 -11.00 -6.12
N GLU A 11 9.78 -10.77 -6.33
CA GLU A 11 10.58 -9.89 -5.49
C GLU A 11 10.10 -8.45 -5.62
N PHE A 12 9.82 -8.00 -6.86
CA PHE A 12 9.26 -6.68 -7.11
C PHE A 12 7.89 -6.50 -6.44
N LEU A 13 7.01 -7.49 -6.53
CA LEU A 13 5.70 -7.44 -5.84
C LEU A 13 5.86 -7.36 -4.32
N ALA A 14 6.77 -8.15 -3.73
CA ALA A 14 7.07 -8.09 -2.30
C ALA A 14 7.68 -6.74 -1.88
N ASP A 15 8.51 -6.15 -2.72
CA ASP A 15 9.07 -4.82 -2.53
C ASP A 15 8.00 -3.72 -2.58
N CYS A 16 7.05 -3.84 -3.51
CA CYS A 16 5.89 -2.95 -3.59
C CYS A 16 5.02 -3.04 -2.33
N GLU A 17 4.67 -4.25 -1.88
CA GLU A 17 3.93 -4.47 -0.62
C GLU A 17 4.62 -3.77 0.56
N ARG A 18 5.93 -3.97 0.71
CA ARG A 18 6.72 -3.36 1.79
C ARG A 18 6.70 -1.84 1.71
N LYS A 19 6.94 -1.26 0.52
CA LYS A 19 6.99 0.19 0.32
C LYS A 19 5.63 0.85 0.55
N LEU A 20 4.56 0.24 0.05
CA LEU A 20 3.19 0.73 0.25
C LEU A 20 2.81 0.71 1.74
N GLY A 21 3.14 -0.37 2.45
CA GLY A 21 2.94 -0.45 3.91
C GLY A 21 3.75 0.60 4.68
N GLN A 22 5.00 0.86 4.29
CA GLN A 22 5.83 1.91 4.89
C GLN A 22 5.25 3.31 4.66
N LEU A 23 4.77 3.59 3.44
CA LEU A 23 4.12 4.86 3.12
C LEU A 23 2.83 5.04 3.93
N LYS A 24 1.96 4.02 3.95
CA LYS A 24 0.71 4.03 4.74
C LYS A 24 0.99 4.40 6.19
N LYS A 25 1.92 3.68 6.83
CA LYS A 25 2.32 3.95 8.21
C LYS A 25 2.88 5.36 8.41
N THR A 26 3.70 5.84 7.47
CA THR A 26 4.27 7.20 7.55
C THR A 26 3.18 8.27 7.52
N PHE A 27 2.16 8.10 6.68
CA PHE A 27 1.04 9.05 6.61
C PHE A 27 0.10 8.95 7.81
N GLU A 28 -0.11 7.76 8.36
CA GLU A 28 -0.82 7.57 9.64
C GLU A 28 -0.07 8.25 10.80
N ASP A 29 1.25 8.09 10.87
CA ASP A 29 2.07 8.70 11.93
C ASP A 29 2.10 10.24 11.89
N ILE A 30 1.87 10.85 10.72
CA ILE A 30 1.76 12.33 10.58
C ILE A 30 0.51 12.87 11.29
N GLU A 31 -0.60 12.14 11.28
CA GLU A 31 -1.83 12.53 11.98
C GLU A 31 -1.61 12.62 13.49
N ASN A 32 -0.94 11.63 14.08
CA ASN A 32 -0.60 11.62 15.49
C ASN A 32 0.22 12.86 15.90
N ARG A 33 1.17 13.27 15.06
CA ARG A 33 2.01 14.46 15.31
C ARG A 33 1.25 15.77 15.21
N ARG A 34 0.21 15.82 14.38
CA ARG A 34 -0.67 16.98 14.20
C ARG A 34 -1.51 17.19 15.46
N ASP A 35 -2.11 16.12 15.99
CA ASP A 35 -2.90 16.19 17.23
C ASP A 35 -2.06 16.68 18.41
N ASP A 36 -0.78 16.30 18.46
CA ASP A 36 0.16 16.81 19.45
C ASP A 36 0.47 18.31 19.31
N MET A 37 0.35 18.87 18.09
CA MET A 37 0.74 20.24 17.76
C MET A 37 -0.38 21.27 17.95
N ASP A 38 -1.64 20.85 17.94
CA ASP A 38 -2.83 21.73 18.04
C ASP A 38 -2.75 22.68 19.25
N LYS A 39 -2.29 22.17 20.40
CA LYS A 39 -2.06 22.93 21.64
C LYS A 39 -1.03 24.07 21.54
N HIS A 40 -0.27 24.13 20.45
CA HIS A 40 0.82 25.10 20.25
C HIS A 40 0.48 26.21 19.24
N TRP A 41 -0.67 26.16 18.56
CA TRP A 41 -1.00 27.14 17.50
C TRP A 41 -1.40 28.53 18.01
N GLY A 42 -1.62 28.68 19.32
CA GLY A 42 -2.00 29.95 19.92
C GLY A 42 -3.48 30.24 19.76
N ALA A 43 -3.85 31.51 19.54
CA ALA A 43 -5.25 31.95 19.53
C ALA A 43 -5.54 32.95 18.40
N GLY A 44 -6.82 33.07 18.07
CA GLY A 44 -7.32 34.00 17.06
C GLY A 44 -7.07 33.52 15.64
N ALA A 45 -7.01 34.46 14.70
CA ALA A 45 -7.01 34.17 13.27
C ALA A 45 -5.92 33.19 12.80
N ILE A 46 -4.76 33.14 13.46
CA ILE A 46 -3.70 32.19 13.12
C ILE A 46 -4.12 30.75 13.47
N ALA A 47 -4.68 30.54 14.67
CA ALA A 47 -5.17 29.23 15.08
C ALA A 47 -6.31 28.76 14.17
N ASP A 48 -7.23 29.65 13.80
CA ASP A 48 -8.34 29.32 12.90
C ASP A 48 -7.84 28.88 11.51
N VAL A 49 -6.84 29.57 10.95
CA VAL A 49 -6.22 29.20 9.67
C VAL A 49 -5.48 27.87 9.77
N MET A 50 -4.79 27.61 10.88
CA MET A 50 -4.10 26.33 11.11
C MET A 50 -5.08 25.16 11.21
N VAL A 51 -6.20 25.34 11.93
CA VAL A 51 -7.27 24.34 12.00
C VAL A 51 -7.84 24.05 10.60
N ALA A 52 -8.14 25.10 9.81
CA ALA A 52 -8.66 24.92 8.47
C ALA A 52 -7.67 24.19 7.54
N PHE A 53 -6.38 24.55 7.62
CA PHE A 53 -5.32 23.86 6.88
C PHE A 53 -5.24 22.38 7.25
N VAL A 54 -5.25 22.09 8.55
CA VAL A 54 -5.11 20.74 9.07
C VAL A 54 -6.30 19.85 8.72
N ASN A 55 -7.53 20.36 8.80
CA ASN A 55 -8.72 19.61 8.40
C ASN A 55 -8.66 19.25 6.91
N ASN A 56 -8.29 20.20 6.06
CA ASN A 56 -8.12 19.96 4.63
C ASN A 56 -6.99 18.96 4.34
N TRP A 57 -5.86 19.07 5.04
CA TRP A 57 -4.77 18.10 4.93
C TRP A 57 -5.23 16.70 5.33
N ASP A 58 -6.02 16.56 6.39
CA ASP A 58 -6.50 15.27 6.87
C ASP A 58 -7.41 14.56 5.87
N ASP A 59 -8.30 15.30 5.20
CA ASP A 59 -9.14 14.77 4.12
C ASP A 59 -8.29 14.17 2.99
N TYR A 60 -7.26 14.90 2.54
CA TYR A 60 -6.37 14.43 1.46
C TYR A 60 -5.48 13.27 1.91
N ARG A 61 -4.97 13.32 3.15
CA ARG A 61 -4.17 12.25 3.75
C ARG A 61 -4.98 10.96 3.86
N THR A 62 -6.22 11.03 4.33
CA THR A 62 -7.12 9.87 4.44
C THR A 62 -7.32 9.21 3.08
N ARG A 63 -7.65 9.99 2.04
CA ARG A 63 -7.80 9.48 0.67
C ARG A 63 -6.52 8.85 0.12
N LEU A 64 -5.36 9.42 0.46
CA LEU A 64 -4.07 8.86 0.06
C LEU A 64 -3.79 7.52 0.75
N VAL A 65 -4.06 7.42 2.05
CA VAL A 65 -3.93 6.18 2.84
C VAL A 65 -4.84 5.08 2.27
N GLU A 66 -6.11 5.38 2.00
CA GLU A 66 -7.05 4.45 1.38
C GLU A 66 -6.57 4.00 -0.02
N SER A 67 -6.02 4.92 -0.80
CA SER A 67 -5.46 4.60 -2.12
C SER A 67 -4.24 3.68 -2.03
N LEU A 68 -3.34 3.94 -1.06
CA LEU A 68 -2.17 3.09 -0.81
C LEU A 68 -2.58 1.68 -0.39
N GLU A 69 -3.61 1.56 0.45
CA GLU A 69 -4.18 0.28 0.87
C GLU A 69 -4.78 -0.49 -0.31
N SER A 70 -5.62 0.17 -1.11
CA SER A 70 -6.22 -0.44 -2.30
C SER A 70 -5.18 -0.94 -3.29
N VAL A 71 -4.12 -0.16 -3.55
CA VAL A 71 -3.01 -0.60 -4.41
C VAL A 71 -2.24 -1.76 -3.76
N GLY A 72 -2.03 -1.73 -2.45
CA GLY A 72 -1.41 -2.82 -1.71
C GLY A 72 -2.18 -4.14 -1.83
N GLU A 73 -3.51 -4.09 -1.72
CA GLU A 73 -4.39 -5.24 -1.91
C GLU A 73 -4.31 -5.79 -3.34
N MET A 74 -4.26 -4.92 -4.35
CA MET A 74 -4.09 -5.34 -5.74
C MET A 74 -2.75 -6.05 -5.97
N VAL A 75 -1.65 -5.53 -5.42
CA VAL A 75 -0.32 -6.14 -5.52
C VAL A 75 -0.29 -7.51 -4.83
N SER A 76 -0.83 -7.59 -3.61
CA SER A 76 -0.90 -8.84 -2.83
C SER A 76 -1.80 -9.89 -3.51
N GLY A 77 -2.97 -9.47 -4.01
CA GLY A 77 -3.87 -10.32 -4.76
C GLY A 77 -3.22 -10.87 -6.04
N THR A 78 -2.50 -10.02 -6.78
CA THR A 78 -1.76 -10.42 -7.98
C THR A 78 -0.68 -11.45 -7.63
N LYS A 79 0.15 -11.16 -6.63
CA LYS A 79 1.21 -12.04 -6.16
C LYS A 79 0.66 -13.41 -5.78
N LYS A 80 -0.42 -13.45 -4.98
CA LYS A 80 -1.07 -14.67 -4.55
C LYS A 80 -1.64 -15.47 -5.71
N ALA A 81 -2.33 -14.83 -6.65
CA ALA A 81 -2.93 -15.50 -7.80
C ALA A 81 -1.88 -16.24 -8.65
N PHE A 82 -0.72 -15.61 -8.86
CA PHE A 82 0.37 -16.25 -9.59
C PHE A 82 1.05 -17.37 -8.80
N MET A 83 1.27 -17.19 -7.49
CA MET A 83 1.80 -18.27 -6.64
C MET A 83 0.88 -19.50 -6.63
N ASP A 84 -0.43 -19.29 -6.50
CA ASP A 84 -1.42 -20.36 -6.50
C ASP A 84 -1.44 -21.08 -7.86
N LEU A 85 -1.31 -20.34 -8.96
CA LEU A 85 -1.19 -20.91 -10.31
C LEU A 85 0.07 -21.76 -10.47
N ASP A 86 1.23 -21.27 -10.00
CA ASP A 86 2.50 -22.02 -10.06
C ASP A 86 2.42 -23.33 -9.26
N VAL A 87 1.79 -23.32 -8.08
CA VAL A 87 1.56 -24.53 -7.28
C VAL A 87 0.69 -25.53 -8.04
N GLN A 88 -0.43 -25.08 -8.62
CA GLN A 88 -1.33 -25.95 -9.39
C GLN A 88 -0.63 -26.59 -10.58
N LEU A 89 0.16 -25.81 -11.33
CA LEU A 89 0.94 -26.30 -12.47
C LEU A 89 2.00 -27.32 -12.04
N ALA A 90 2.72 -27.05 -10.95
CA ALA A 90 3.71 -27.98 -10.41
C ALA A 90 3.09 -29.32 -9.97
N GLU A 91 1.91 -29.30 -9.35
CA GLU A 91 1.18 -30.50 -8.97
C GLU A 91 0.71 -31.32 -10.17
N GLN A 92 0.19 -30.66 -11.20
CA GLN A 92 -0.21 -31.32 -12.45
C GLN A 92 0.99 -31.97 -13.16
N GLY A 93 2.15 -31.29 -13.18
CA GLY A 93 3.39 -31.82 -13.72
C GLY A 93 3.84 -33.10 -13.00
N LYS A 94 3.80 -33.09 -11.65
CA LYS A 94 4.13 -34.27 -10.82
C LYS A 94 3.18 -35.45 -11.05
N LYS A 95 1.90 -35.19 -11.31
CA LYS A 95 0.91 -36.25 -11.64
C LYS A 95 1.22 -36.89 -13.00
N LYS A 96 1.58 -36.10 -14.01
CA LYS A 96 1.95 -36.60 -15.35
C LYS A 96 3.24 -37.42 -15.38
N GLN A 97 4.20 -37.16 -14.49
CA GLN A 97 5.45 -37.94 -14.41
C GLN A 97 5.31 -39.30 -13.72
N LYS A 98 4.19 -39.55 -13.01
CA LYS A 98 3.91 -40.81 -12.30
C LYS A 98 3.06 -41.79 -13.10
N GLN A 99 2.57 -41.39 -14.28
CA GLN A 99 1.86 -42.24 -15.25
C GLN A 99 2.82 -42.62 -16.38
#